data_AF-A0A0J9SRX2-F1
#
_entry.id   AF-A0A0J9SRX2-F1
#
_cell.length_a   1.000
_cell.length_b   1.000
_cell.length_c   1.000
_cell.angle_alpha   90.00
_cell.angle_beta   90.00
_cell.angle_gamma   90.00
#
_symmetry.space_group_name_H-M   'P 1'
#
loop_
_entity.id
_entity.type
_entity.pdbx_description
1 polymer ?
#
loop_
_entity_poly.entity_id
_entity_poly.type
_entity_poly.pdbx_seq_one_letter_code
_entity_poly.pdbx_strand_id
1 'polypeptide(L)'
;MTNQKKEENKFDIFDDIKTYQGCEYKENIEVGLNDSIKSCDTTQWSNNGYNGKLSTLCKNFINLYYKLYPSELDNNGNANNKHAEYLNFWFNNKLRSINIHLNGDESIYSSLKIILNTIDTNNRIKDKINKIEEDDYTKFDILNNLYTSYIKLDTRVSDKSDEKDNFTGNAKKCIEHFKEGINIYHTKNDDNFYKALQKFSVLYKLARYNLYFIGKLEVDPLPLLEEEIAKKKLEDACKSFENILKSFPEYQKYDAFNKQTNKKDICVKYCDKIFNLEKTNKDIKIVCIKLATNLDNLSSKTSISANHSERCSYMNYWTYNIIMHALNNISDNDKKIDLLNIINNLLFYINDKLPKEEKCNYYINNDLDKWKEEKDLHDYFKNYSNIDKIAPDNSEKTNYCKYITYINSLYEKYVHSCCTYFSNNTYWNDCTAYFNCEEQYNPHNLYLKLNCQELSSEEIKKFKRVTTPVPIDYRFLPAGRRFSKQPKNKKKITHNLNEPTRQKSLQKEVNNVNKSSKKERIRIAYQTT
;
A
#
# COMPACT_ATOMS: atom_id res chain seq x y z
N MET A 1 -24.85 -11.13 -5.68
CA MET A 1 -24.24 -9.82 -5.39
C MET A 1 -24.55 -9.48 -3.96
N THR A 2 -23.65 -9.80 -3.04
CA THR A 2 -23.71 -9.33 -1.65
C THR A 2 -23.14 -7.92 -1.63
N ASN A 3 -23.98 -6.93 -1.31
CA ASN A 3 -23.53 -5.58 -0.98
C ASN A 3 -22.56 -5.68 0.20
N GLN A 4 -21.25 -5.64 -0.07
CA GLN A 4 -20.26 -5.40 0.97
C GLN A 4 -20.51 -3.97 1.49
N LYS A 5 -21.20 -3.88 2.63
CA LYS A 5 -21.27 -2.66 3.42
C LYS A 5 -19.82 -2.32 3.77
N LYS A 6 -19.29 -1.24 3.19
CA LYS A 6 -17.94 -0.75 3.49
C LYS A 6 -17.91 -0.49 4.99
N GLU A 7 -17.06 -1.22 5.71
CA GLU A 7 -16.93 -1.06 7.15
C GLU A 7 -16.43 0.37 7.41
N GLU A 8 -17.28 1.23 7.99
CA GLU A 8 -16.95 2.64 8.23
C GLU A 8 -15.98 2.73 9.41
N ASN A 9 -14.76 3.20 9.15
CA ASN A 9 -13.78 3.45 10.18
C ASN A 9 -14.12 4.76 10.90
N LYS A 10 -14.29 4.73 12.22
CA LYS A 10 -14.63 5.91 13.04
C LYS A 10 -13.64 7.08 12.92
N PHE A 11 -12.42 6.83 12.43
CA PHE A 11 -11.40 7.85 12.21
C PHE A 11 -11.41 8.47 10.80
N ASP A 12 -12.27 7.97 9.89
CA ASP A 12 -12.44 8.51 8.54
C ASP A 12 -13.16 9.88 8.52
N ILE A 13 -13.42 10.48 9.69
CA ILE A 13 -14.05 11.79 9.83
C ILE A 13 -13.23 12.89 9.17
N PHE A 14 -11.91 12.71 8.99
CA PHE A 14 -11.02 13.70 8.38
C PHE A 14 -10.90 13.59 6.85
N ASP A 15 -11.66 12.72 6.21
CA ASP A 15 -11.60 12.56 4.74
C ASP A 15 -11.94 13.85 3.98
N ASP A 16 -12.85 14.64 4.54
CA ASP A 16 -13.33 15.90 3.99
C ASP A 16 -12.70 17.12 4.69
N ILE A 17 -11.52 16.98 5.31
CA ILE A 17 -10.91 18.01 6.15
C ILE A 17 -10.71 19.36 5.44
N LYS A 18 -10.48 19.36 4.11
CA LYS A 18 -10.39 20.60 3.32
C LYS A 18 -11.71 21.36 3.30
N THR A 19 -12.83 20.64 3.19
CA THR A 19 -14.18 21.21 3.25
C THR A 19 -14.40 21.84 4.62
N TYR A 20 -14.02 21.15 5.69
CA TYR A 20 -14.19 21.64 7.06
C TYR A 20 -13.36 22.89 7.36
N GLN A 21 -12.05 22.88 7.07
CA GLN A 21 -11.20 24.05 7.29
C GLN A 21 -11.63 25.26 6.45
N GLY A 22 -12.11 25.05 5.22
CA GLY A 22 -12.67 26.11 4.40
C GLY A 22 -13.92 26.77 5.01
N CYS A 23 -14.65 26.04 5.86
CA CYS A 23 -15.78 26.57 6.62
C CYS A 23 -15.34 27.35 7.86
N GLU A 24 -14.31 26.87 8.57
CA GLU A 24 -13.75 27.51 9.78
C GLU A 24 -13.07 28.86 9.49
N TYR A 25 -12.28 28.96 8.42
CA TYR A 25 -11.52 30.18 8.09
C TYR A 25 -12.40 31.43 7.84
N LYS A 26 -13.72 31.23 7.65
CA LYS A 26 -14.71 32.31 7.49
C LYS A 26 -15.36 32.74 8.82
N GLU A 27 -14.71 32.51 9.97
CA GLU A 27 -15.18 32.89 11.31
C GLU A 27 -15.42 34.41 11.52
N ASN A 28 -14.94 35.28 10.61
CA ASN A 28 -15.02 36.75 10.76
C ASN A 28 -16.18 37.45 10.01
N ILE A 29 -17.27 36.75 9.68
CA ILE A 29 -18.44 37.42 9.08
C ILE A 29 -19.34 37.95 10.19
N GLU A 30 -19.64 39.26 10.16
CA GLU A 30 -20.68 39.89 10.97
C GLU A 30 -21.98 39.07 10.86
N VAL A 31 -22.35 38.49 11.98
CA VAL A 31 -23.51 37.61 12.08
C VAL A 31 -24.78 38.46 11.96
N GLY A 32 -25.55 38.23 10.89
CA GLY A 32 -26.98 38.56 10.90
C GLY A 32 -27.64 37.78 12.04
N LEU A 33 -28.17 38.50 13.04
CA LEU A 33 -28.80 37.96 14.24
C LEU A 33 -30.03 37.09 13.89
N ASN A 34 -29.82 35.82 13.56
CA ASN A 34 -30.92 34.85 13.47
C ASN A 34 -31.32 34.37 14.88
N ASP A 35 -32.55 33.89 15.04
CA ASP A 35 -33.07 33.47 16.35
C ASP A 35 -32.37 32.22 16.91
N SER A 36 -31.80 31.38 16.05
CA SER A 36 -30.99 30.22 16.46
C SER A 36 -29.70 30.65 17.20
N ILE A 37 -29.08 31.76 16.82
CA ILE A 37 -27.84 32.26 17.46
C ILE A 37 -28.15 32.90 18.82
N LYS A 38 -29.34 33.51 18.96
CA LYS A 38 -29.83 34.00 20.26
C LYS A 38 -30.05 32.85 21.26
N SER A 39 -30.36 31.64 20.77
CA SER A 39 -30.54 30.46 21.64
C SER A 39 -29.26 30.01 22.36
N CYS A 40 -28.07 30.46 21.94
CA CYS A 40 -26.82 30.20 22.64
C CYS A 40 -26.63 31.08 23.90
N ASP A 41 -27.44 32.14 24.08
CA ASP A 41 -27.40 33.05 25.23
C ASP A 41 -28.35 32.56 26.34
N THR A 42 -28.14 31.32 26.82
CA THR A 42 -29.02 30.67 27.82
C THR A 42 -28.63 31.01 29.25
N THR A 43 -29.61 31.05 30.16
CA THR A 43 -29.37 31.14 31.60
C THR A 43 -28.74 29.87 32.19
N GLN A 44 -28.81 28.74 31.48
CA GLN A 44 -28.23 27.47 31.94
C GLN A 44 -26.70 27.52 31.98
N TRP A 45 -26.06 28.28 31.08
CA TRP A 45 -24.61 28.49 31.09
C TRP A 45 -24.17 29.70 31.93
N SER A 46 -25.12 30.55 32.35
CA SER A 46 -24.86 31.70 33.22
C SER A 46 -24.32 31.32 34.60
N ASN A 47 -24.69 30.14 35.11
CA ASN A 47 -24.29 29.70 36.46
C ASN A 47 -22.87 29.13 36.53
N ASN A 48 -22.20 28.90 35.39
CA ASN A 48 -20.93 28.19 35.33
C ASN A 48 -19.69 29.12 35.28
N GLY A 49 -19.85 30.45 35.33
CA GLY A 49 -18.72 31.40 35.26
C GLY A 49 -18.02 31.53 33.89
N TYR A 50 -18.35 30.65 32.92
CA TYR A 50 -17.76 30.61 31.56
C TYR A 50 -18.73 31.04 30.44
N ASN A 51 -19.86 31.67 30.80
CA ASN A 51 -21.02 31.89 29.92
C ASN A 51 -20.65 32.51 28.56
N GLY A 52 -19.82 33.56 28.55
CA GLY A 52 -19.43 34.24 27.31
C GLY A 52 -18.65 33.35 26.34
N LYS A 53 -17.74 32.50 26.84
CA LYS A 53 -16.93 31.61 25.99
C LYS A 53 -17.75 30.44 25.44
N LEU A 54 -18.65 29.87 26.25
CA LEU A 54 -19.55 28.80 25.84
C LEU A 54 -20.60 29.28 24.83
N SER A 55 -21.18 30.48 25.04
CA SER A 55 -22.07 31.11 24.07
C SER A 55 -21.36 31.32 22.72
N THR A 56 -20.14 31.87 22.73
CA THR A 56 -19.35 32.01 21.49
C THR A 56 -19.07 30.67 20.81
N LEU A 57 -18.68 29.65 21.57
CA LEU A 57 -18.45 28.31 21.02
C LEU A 57 -19.71 27.72 20.38
N CYS A 58 -20.85 27.86 21.04
CA CYS A 58 -22.16 27.44 20.52
C CYS A 58 -22.50 28.17 19.21
N LYS A 59 -22.31 29.49 19.16
CA LYS A 59 -22.58 30.29 17.94
C LYS A 59 -21.69 29.82 16.78
N ASN A 60 -20.41 29.54 17.04
CA ASN A 60 -19.49 29.01 16.04
C ASN A 60 -19.90 27.59 15.59
N PHE A 61 -20.35 26.74 16.51
CA PHE A 61 -20.89 25.42 16.19
C PHE A 61 -22.08 25.52 15.23
N ILE A 62 -23.07 26.38 15.54
CA ILE A 62 -24.27 26.57 14.71
C ILE A 62 -23.89 27.06 13.32
N ASN A 63 -22.94 27.99 13.23
CA ASN A 63 -22.43 28.48 11.95
C ASN A 63 -21.77 27.37 11.13
N LEU A 64 -20.96 26.52 11.77
CA LEU A 64 -20.34 25.37 11.10
C LEU A 64 -21.39 24.36 10.64
N TYR A 65 -22.39 24.05 11.49
CA TYR A 65 -23.51 23.18 11.16
C TYR A 65 -24.24 23.63 9.88
N TYR A 66 -24.67 24.90 9.79
CA TYR A 66 -25.38 25.38 8.61
C TYR A 66 -24.53 25.40 7.34
N LYS A 67 -23.20 25.55 7.46
CA LYS A 67 -22.27 25.44 6.31
C LYS A 67 -22.14 24.01 5.80
N LEU A 68 -22.11 23.02 6.71
CA LEU A 68 -22.02 21.61 6.34
C LEU A 68 -23.37 21.03 5.89
N TYR A 69 -24.46 21.66 6.29
CA TYR A 69 -25.82 21.21 6.02
C TYR A 69 -26.71 22.29 5.39
N PRO A 70 -26.33 22.85 4.22
CA PRO A 70 -27.12 23.87 3.56
C PRO A 70 -28.50 23.34 3.16
N SER A 71 -29.50 24.22 3.19
CA SER A 71 -30.92 23.88 2.98
C SER A 71 -31.24 23.30 1.60
N GLU A 72 -30.34 23.44 0.62
CA GLU A 72 -30.54 23.08 -0.79
C GLU A 72 -29.96 21.71 -1.20
N LEU A 73 -29.29 20.98 -0.30
CA LEU A 73 -28.68 19.67 -0.64
C LEU A 73 -29.56 18.49 -0.21
N ASP A 74 -30.00 17.72 -1.20
CA ASP A 74 -30.75 16.47 -1.05
C ASP A 74 -29.94 15.36 -0.37
N ASN A 75 -30.66 14.52 0.38
CA ASN A 75 -30.19 13.49 1.31
C ASN A 75 -29.32 12.39 0.67
N ASN A 76 -28.02 12.62 0.53
CA ASN A 76 -27.04 11.53 0.39
C ASN A 76 -26.60 11.05 1.79
N GLY A 77 -27.16 9.93 2.23
CA GLY A 77 -27.05 9.43 3.62
C GLY A 77 -25.63 9.14 4.15
N ASN A 78 -24.61 8.99 3.29
CA ASN A 78 -23.24 8.62 3.73
C ASN A 78 -22.34 9.82 4.08
N ALA A 79 -22.50 10.97 3.42
CA ALA A 79 -21.76 12.19 3.77
C ALA A 79 -22.28 12.82 5.08
N ASN A 80 -23.58 12.66 5.32
CA ASN A 80 -24.26 13.19 6.51
C ASN A 80 -23.75 12.59 7.83
N ASN A 81 -23.26 11.35 7.85
CA ASN A 81 -22.78 10.78 9.12
C ASN A 81 -21.40 11.34 9.51
N LYS A 82 -20.47 11.44 8.55
CA LYS A 82 -19.12 11.98 8.79
C LYS A 82 -19.13 13.44 9.22
N HIS A 83 -20.02 14.26 8.65
CA HIS A 83 -20.18 15.65 9.06
C HIS A 83 -20.64 15.77 10.53
N ALA A 84 -21.56 14.91 10.96
CA ALA A 84 -22.02 14.88 12.35
C ALA A 84 -20.89 14.46 13.32
N GLU A 85 -20.14 13.42 12.97
CA GLU A 85 -19.00 12.94 13.76
C GLU A 85 -17.88 13.98 13.83
N TYR A 86 -17.59 14.66 12.73
CA TYR A 86 -16.63 15.77 12.70
C TYR A 86 -17.10 16.95 13.56
N LEU A 87 -18.38 17.35 13.49
CA LEU A 87 -18.95 18.37 14.37
C LEU A 87 -18.80 18.00 15.85
N ASN A 88 -19.02 16.73 16.19
CA ASN A 88 -18.83 16.25 17.56
C ASN A 88 -17.36 16.40 18.02
N PHE A 89 -16.41 15.95 17.19
CA PHE A 89 -14.99 16.13 17.45
C PHE A 89 -14.60 17.60 17.58
N TRP A 90 -15.05 18.45 16.64
CA TRP A 90 -14.77 19.87 16.60
C TRP A 90 -15.19 20.55 17.90
N PHE A 91 -16.42 20.30 18.35
CA PHE A 91 -16.93 20.88 19.59
C PHE A 91 -16.11 20.42 20.81
N ASN A 92 -15.82 19.12 20.92
CA ASN A 92 -15.00 18.55 21.99
C ASN A 92 -13.60 19.20 22.04
N ASN A 93 -12.95 19.35 20.88
CA ASN A 93 -11.61 19.93 20.76
C ASN A 93 -11.59 21.42 21.20
N LYS A 94 -12.56 22.21 20.71
CA LYS A 94 -12.67 23.63 21.08
C LYS A 94 -13.06 23.81 22.55
N LEU A 95 -13.91 22.93 23.09
CA LEU A 95 -14.32 22.97 24.50
C LEU A 95 -13.12 22.76 25.43
N ARG A 96 -12.26 21.79 25.13
CA ARG A 96 -11.02 21.51 25.91
C ARG A 96 -10.06 22.70 25.94
N SER A 97 -10.05 23.51 24.88
CA SER A 97 -9.24 24.74 24.80
C SER A 97 -9.72 25.86 25.75
N ILE A 98 -10.93 25.76 26.31
CA ILE A 98 -11.52 26.78 27.21
C ILE A 98 -11.03 26.60 28.67
N ASN A 99 -10.29 25.52 28.98
CA ASN A 99 -9.74 25.19 30.31
C ASN A 99 -10.81 25.17 31.42
N ILE A 100 -11.93 24.50 31.16
CA ILE A 100 -13.03 24.31 32.11
C ILE A 100 -12.67 23.12 33.02
N HIS A 101 -12.71 23.28 34.34
CA HIS A 101 -12.61 22.13 35.26
C HIS A 101 -13.78 21.17 34.99
N LEU A 102 -13.46 19.93 34.58
CA LEU A 102 -14.33 18.88 34.01
C LEU A 102 -15.48 18.38 34.90
N ASN A 103 -15.76 19.02 36.03
CA ASN A 103 -16.83 18.63 36.96
C ASN A 103 -18.23 19.07 36.47
N GLY A 104 -18.35 19.77 35.34
CA GLY A 104 -19.61 20.28 34.78
C GLY A 104 -19.98 19.72 33.40
N ASP A 105 -19.23 18.75 32.85
CA ASP A 105 -19.33 18.32 31.45
C ASP A 105 -20.73 17.86 31.05
N GLU A 106 -21.41 17.09 31.91
CA GLU A 106 -22.74 16.55 31.63
C GLU A 106 -23.79 17.67 31.45
N SER A 107 -23.64 18.78 32.20
CA SER A 107 -24.52 19.94 32.07
C SER A 107 -24.30 20.68 30.75
N ILE A 108 -23.05 20.75 30.26
CA ILE A 108 -22.71 21.45 29.01
C ILE A 108 -23.32 20.72 27.81
N TYR A 109 -23.11 19.41 27.70
CA TYR A 109 -23.67 18.61 26.60
C TYR A 109 -25.20 18.55 26.67
N SER A 110 -25.78 18.47 27.87
CA SER A 110 -27.24 18.49 28.04
C SER A 110 -27.87 19.80 27.54
N SER A 111 -27.30 20.95 27.94
CA SER A 111 -27.74 22.27 27.47
C SER A 111 -27.52 22.43 25.96
N LEU A 112 -26.37 22.00 25.43
CA LEU A 112 -26.11 22.02 24.00
C LEU A 112 -27.15 21.20 23.25
N LYS A 113 -27.48 20.00 23.73
CA LYS A 113 -28.49 19.11 23.10
C LYS A 113 -29.86 19.79 23.01
N ILE A 114 -30.28 20.52 24.05
CA ILE A 114 -31.54 21.29 24.02
C ILE A 114 -31.49 22.34 22.91
N ILE A 115 -30.38 23.08 22.79
CA ILE A 115 -30.18 24.08 21.74
C ILE A 115 -30.19 23.41 20.36
N LEU A 116 -29.46 22.31 20.18
CA LEU A 116 -29.35 21.61 18.89
C LEU A 116 -30.68 21.03 18.42
N ASN A 117 -31.57 20.60 19.33
CA ASN A 117 -32.92 20.17 18.98
C ASN A 117 -33.77 21.28 18.32
N THR A 118 -33.44 22.55 18.57
CA THR A 118 -34.15 23.68 17.94
C THR A 118 -33.70 23.98 16.51
N ILE A 119 -32.46 23.59 16.15
CA ILE A 119 -31.86 23.89 14.84
C ILE A 119 -31.79 22.67 13.91
N ASP A 120 -31.68 21.46 14.47
CA ASP A 120 -31.58 20.21 13.71
C ASP A 120 -32.96 19.60 13.43
N THR A 121 -33.81 20.34 12.73
CA THR A 121 -35.18 19.93 12.40
C THR A 121 -35.26 18.64 11.59
N ASN A 122 -34.18 18.28 10.89
CA ASN A 122 -34.06 17.08 10.07
C ASN A 122 -33.38 15.90 10.81
N ASN A 123 -33.06 16.04 12.10
CA ASN A 123 -32.41 15.02 12.93
C ASN A 123 -31.08 14.49 12.32
N ARG A 124 -30.29 15.35 11.68
CA ARG A 124 -29.00 15.02 11.03
C ARG A 124 -27.90 14.73 12.05
N ILE A 125 -27.90 15.45 13.17
CA ILE A 125 -26.93 15.37 14.27
C ILE A 125 -27.56 14.92 15.60
N LYS A 126 -28.87 14.63 15.61
CA LYS A 126 -29.60 14.13 16.79
C LYS A 126 -28.85 13.00 17.48
N ASP A 127 -28.63 13.16 18.79
CA ASP A 127 -27.96 12.19 19.68
C ASP A 127 -26.49 11.88 19.32
N LYS A 128 -25.86 12.61 18.37
CA LYS A 128 -24.48 12.38 17.93
C LYS A 128 -23.43 13.30 18.57
N ILE A 129 -23.86 14.41 19.18
CA ILE A 129 -22.96 15.38 19.81
C ILE A 129 -22.86 15.06 21.30
N ASN A 130 -21.79 14.39 21.70
CA ASN A 130 -21.56 13.88 23.05
C ASN A 130 -20.08 14.03 23.45
N LYS A 131 -19.78 13.89 24.74
CA LYS A 131 -18.39 13.82 25.21
C LYS A 131 -17.65 12.67 24.53
N ILE A 132 -16.47 12.93 24.01
CA ILE A 132 -15.56 11.92 23.47
C ILE A 132 -14.67 11.43 24.59
N GLU A 133 -14.61 10.11 24.77
CA GLU A 133 -13.71 9.43 25.70
C GLU A 133 -12.25 9.83 25.46
N GLU A 134 -11.48 9.98 26.54
CA GLU A 134 -10.13 10.55 26.47
C GLU A 134 -9.22 9.80 25.48
N ASP A 135 -9.24 8.48 25.53
CA ASP A 135 -8.45 7.61 24.66
C ASP A 135 -8.77 7.81 23.16
N ASP A 136 -10.03 8.03 22.82
CA ASP A 136 -10.45 8.28 21.44
C ASP A 136 -10.17 9.74 21.04
N TYR A 137 -10.36 10.67 21.97
CA TYR A 137 -10.04 12.08 21.76
C TYR A 137 -8.56 12.27 21.39
N THR A 138 -7.63 11.66 22.14
CA THR A 138 -6.19 11.78 21.85
C THR A 138 -5.86 11.31 20.43
N LYS A 139 -6.48 10.22 19.97
CA LYS A 139 -6.30 9.70 18.61
C LYS A 139 -6.86 10.65 17.55
N PHE A 140 -8.07 11.19 17.78
CA PHE A 140 -8.66 12.19 16.89
C PHE A 140 -7.81 13.46 16.83
N ASP A 141 -7.27 13.92 17.95
CA ASP A 141 -6.43 15.13 18.01
C ASP A 141 -5.14 14.95 17.20
N ILE A 142 -4.46 13.82 17.33
CA ILE A 142 -3.28 13.49 16.49
C ILE A 142 -3.64 13.53 15.01
N LEU A 143 -4.71 12.85 14.61
CA LEU A 143 -5.15 12.85 13.21
C LEU A 143 -5.52 14.25 12.74
N ASN A 144 -6.22 15.04 13.56
CA ASN A 144 -6.55 16.42 13.23
C ASN A 144 -5.30 17.28 12.99
N ASN A 145 -4.28 17.14 13.83
CA ASN A 145 -3.01 17.86 13.69
C ASN A 145 -2.23 17.41 12.45
N LEU A 146 -2.24 16.11 12.15
CA LEU A 146 -1.67 15.54 10.92
C LEU A 146 -2.34 16.11 9.67
N TYR A 147 -3.67 16.01 9.58
CA TYR A 147 -4.43 16.49 8.42
C TYR A 147 -4.37 18.01 8.28
N THR A 148 -4.37 18.76 9.38
CA THR A 148 -4.22 20.23 9.36
C THR A 148 -2.86 20.67 8.83
N SER A 149 -1.79 19.97 9.23
CA SER A 149 -0.45 20.23 8.72
C SER A 149 -0.31 19.80 7.26
N TYR A 150 -0.91 18.66 6.89
CA TYR A 150 -0.94 18.15 5.52
C TYR A 150 -1.65 19.07 4.53
N ILE A 151 -2.79 19.66 4.88
CA ILE A 151 -3.50 20.58 3.97
C ILE A 151 -2.61 21.76 3.56
N LYS A 152 -1.77 22.24 4.47
CA LYS A 152 -0.79 23.31 4.21
C LYS A 152 0.37 22.86 3.31
N LEU A 153 0.56 21.55 3.12
CA LEU A 153 1.51 20.97 2.16
C LEU A 153 0.86 20.73 0.78
N ASP A 154 -0.44 20.45 0.76
CA ASP A 154 -1.19 20.06 -0.44
C ASP A 154 -1.84 21.26 -1.18
N THR A 155 -1.39 22.47 -0.89
CA THR A 155 -1.76 23.67 -1.65
C THR A 155 -1.05 23.65 -2.99
N ARG A 156 -1.82 23.44 -4.06
CA ARG A 156 -1.35 23.52 -5.46
C ARG A 156 -0.59 24.82 -5.64
N VAL A 157 0.73 24.71 -5.74
CA VAL A 157 1.72 25.78 -5.77
C VAL A 157 1.26 26.91 -6.69
N SER A 158 0.91 28.06 -6.12
CA SER A 158 0.92 29.34 -6.82
C SER A 158 2.22 30.05 -6.44
N ASP A 159 3.22 29.97 -7.31
CA ASP A 159 4.37 30.88 -7.50
C ASP A 159 4.80 31.79 -6.33
N LYS A 160 5.17 31.23 -5.17
CA LYS A 160 5.85 32.03 -4.14
C LYS A 160 7.05 31.28 -3.56
N SER A 161 8.24 31.74 -3.94
CA SER A 161 9.53 31.30 -3.37
C SER A 161 9.64 31.52 -1.86
N ASP A 162 8.75 32.36 -1.30
CA ASP A 162 8.85 32.88 0.05
C ASP A 162 8.16 31.99 1.11
N GLU A 163 7.55 30.87 0.71
CA GLU A 163 6.81 29.95 1.62
C GLU A 163 7.57 28.64 1.94
N LYS A 164 8.84 28.52 1.54
CA LYS A 164 9.65 27.31 1.75
C LYS A 164 9.76 26.89 3.22
N ASP A 165 9.93 27.86 4.12
CA ASP A 165 10.03 27.61 5.56
C ASP A 165 8.69 27.12 6.14
N ASN A 166 7.56 27.61 5.59
CA ASN A 166 6.23 27.16 5.96
C ASN A 166 6.00 25.69 5.55
N PHE A 167 6.33 25.30 4.33
CA PHE A 167 6.22 23.90 3.89
C PHE A 167 7.10 22.98 4.73
N THR A 168 8.36 23.37 4.95
CA THR A 168 9.28 22.58 5.77
C THR A 168 8.79 22.46 7.21
N GLY A 169 8.26 23.54 7.79
CA GLY A 169 7.68 23.54 9.12
C GLY A 169 6.45 22.63 9.25
N ASN A 170 5.55 22.64 8.27
CA ASN A 170 4.38 21.75 8.29
C ASN A 170 4.77 20.28 8.05
N ALA A 171 5.79 20.01 7.23
CA ALA A 171 6.33 18.66 7.06
C ALA A 171 6.89 18.10 8.38
N LYS A 172 7.64 18.92 9.13
CA LYS A 172 8.14 18.57 10.48
C LYS A 172 7.01 18.25 11.44
N LYS A 173 5.95 19.07 11.48
CA LYS A 173 4.75 18.81 12.30
C LYS A 173 4.07 17.50 11.94
N CYS A 174 3.93 17.20 10.64
CA CYS A 174 3.42 15.91 10.19
C CYS A 174 4.28 14.76 10.74
N ILE A 175 5.61 14.87 10.68
CA ILE A 175 6.52 13.84 11.20
C ILE A 175 6.38 13.67 12.72
N GLU A 176 6.34 14.76 13.47
CA GLU A 176 6.22 14.75 14.94
C GLU A 176 4.92 14.07 15.39
N HIS A 177 3.77 14.53 14.91
CA HIS A 177 2.48 13.94 15.27
C HIS A 177 2.32 12.51 14.75
N PHE A 178 2.99 12.14 13.65
CA PHE A 178 2.93 10.78 13.15
C PHE A 178 3.70 9.82 14.06
N LYS A 179 4.83 10.27 14.63
CA LYS A 179 5.55 9.52 15.68
C LYS A 179 4.70 9.34 16.92
N GLU A 180 4.00 10.38 17.35
CA GLU A 180 3.06 10.29 18.47
C GLU A 180 1.95 9.26 18.18
N GLY A 181 1.37 9.29 16.97
CA GLY A 181 0.39 8.31 16.53
C GLY A 181 0.90 6.88 16.55
N ILE A 182 2.12 6.64 16.06
CA ILE A 182 2.79 5.34 16.12
C ILE A 182 2.91 4.86 17.57
N ASN A 183 3.37 5.72 18.48
CA ASN A 183 3.52 5.36 19.90
C ASN A 183 2.17 5.02 20.57
N ILE A 184 1.10 5.76 20.25
CA ILE A 184 -0.24 5.44 20.77
C ILE A 184 -0.74 4.10 20.23
N TYR A 185 -0.56 3.84 18.93
CA TYR A 185 -0.92 2.55 18.36
C TYR A 185 -0.17 1.39 19.06
N HIS A 186 1.13 1.53 19.33
CA HIS A 186 1.91 0.50 20.01
C HIS A 186 1.45 0.21 21.44
N THR A 187 0.90 1.20 22.14
CA THR A 187 0.42 1.03 23.52
C THR A 187 -1.02 0.53 23.60
N LYS A 188 -1.87 0.92 22.64
CA LYS A 188 -3.33 0.66 22.69
C LYS A 188 -3.80 -0.42 21.71
N ASN A 189 -3.02 -0.76 20.69
CA ASN A 189 -3.31 -1.77 19.66
C ASN A 189 -4.69 -1.59 18.98
N ASP A 190 -5.00 -0.36 18.54
CA ASP A 190 -6.26 -0.01 17.87
C ASP A 190 -6.12 -0.08 16.34
N ASP A 191 -6.65 -1.15 15.75
CA ASP A 191 -6.60 -1.43 14.31
C ASP A 191 -7.26 -0.31 13.45
N ASN A 192 -8.32 0.32 13.95
CA ASN A 192 -9.01 1.38 13.22
C ASN A 192 -8.16 2.65 13.18
N PHE A 193 -7.50 2.97 14.29
CA PHE A 193 -6.55 4.08 14.35
C PHE A 193 -5.34 3.83 13.46
N TYR A 194 -4.82 2.61 13.48
CA TYR A 194 -3.73 2.19 12.60
C TYR A 194 -4.06 2.36 11.10
N LYS A 195 -5.25 1.90 10.67
CA LYS A 195 -5.72 2.11 9.29
C LYS A 195 -5.81 3.60 8.92
N ALA A 196 -6.19 4.46 9.87
CA ALA A 196 -6.23 5.91 9.63
C ALA A 196 -4.81 6.50 9.46
N LEU A 197 -3.83 6.07 10.26
CA LEU A 197 -2.43 6.44 10.09
C LEU A 197 -1.87 5.92 8.75
N GLN A 198 -2.20 4.69 8.33
CA GLN A 198 -1.80 4.15 7.03
C GLN A 198 -2.33 5.03 5.89
N LYS A 199 -3.62 5.38 5.94
CA LYS A 199 -4.26 6.26 4.96
C LYS A 199 -3.56 7.62 4.88
N PHE A 200 -3.27 8.24 6.03
CA PHE A 200 -2.53 9.49 6.09
C PHE A 200 -1.12 9.38 5.48
N SER A 201 -0.41 8.27 5.73
CA SER A 201 0.95 8.07 5.20
C SER A 201 1.02 8.12 3.68
N VAL A 202 -0.02 7.59 3.01
CA VAL A 202 -0.16 7.63 1.55
C VAL A 202 -0.38 9.07 1.08
N LEU A 203 -1.25 9.82 1.76
CA LEU A 203 -1.51 11.23 1.44
C LEU A 203 -0.24 12.08 1.57
N TYR A 204 0.52 11.93 2.65
CA TYR A 204 1.78 12.64 2.85
C TYR A 204 2.83 12.28 1.79
N LYS A 205 2.94 10.99 1.43
CA LYS A 205 3.85 10.54 0.35
C LYS A 205 3.52 11.22 -0.98
N LEU A 206 2.24 11.35 -1.31
CA LEU A 206 1.78 12.06 -2.51
C LEU A 206 2.11 13.55 -2.44
N ALA A 207 1.88 14.22 -1.30
CA ALA A 207 2.24 15.63 -1.12
C ALA A 207 3.75 15.86 -1.25
N ARG A 208 4.59 14.99 -0.67
CA ARG A 208 6.05 15.03 -0.85
C ARG A 208 6.46 14.93 -2.30
N TYR A 209 5.88 13.98 -3.03
CA TYR A 209 6.15 13.82 -4.45
C TYR A 209 5.79 15.09 -5.24
N ASN A 210 4.64 15.70 -4.93
CA ASN A 210 4.20 16.93 -5.58
C ASN A 210 5.13 18.12 -5.24
N LEU A 211 5.55 18.28 -3.98
CA LEU A 211 6.48 19.33 -3.55
C LEU A 211 7.84 19.21 -4.26
N TYR A 212 8.34 17.98 -4.42
CA TYR A 212 9.57 17.72 -5.16
C TYR A 212 9.41 18.01 -6.66
N PHE A 213 8.33 17.53 -7.28
CA PHE A 213 8.14 17.63 -8.72
C PHE A 213 7.83 19.07 -9.17
N ILE A 214 6.92 19.75 -8.47
CA ILE A 214 6.41 21.09 -8.79
C ILE A 214 7.28 22.17 -8.15
N GLY A 215 7.49 22.09 -6.84
CA GLY A 215 8.16 23.14 -6.05
C GLY A 215 9.67 23.00 -5.94
N LYS A 216 10.26 21.92 -6.49
CA LYS A 216 11.69 21.56 -6.32
C LYS A 216 12.13 21.58 -4.85
N LEU A 217 11.21 21.26 -3.94
CA LEU A 217 11.44 21.24 -2.50
C LEU A 217 11.41 19.81 -2.00
N GLU A 218 12.52 19.36 -1.43
CA GLU A 218 12.62 18.08 -0.75
C GLU A 218 12.31 18.26 0.74
N VAL A 219 11.44 17.40 1.27
CA VAL A 219 11.13 17.32 2.70
C VAL A 219 11.22 15.87 3.17
N ASP A 220 11.52 15.70 4.46
CA ASP A 220 11.78 14.40 5.07
C ASP A 220 10.56 13.45 4.96
N PRO A 221 10.79 12.14 4.75
CA PRO A 221 9.73 11.14 4.80
C PRO A 221 9.11 11.04 6.20
N LEU A 222 7.85 10.59 6.28
CA LEU A 222 7.30 10.12 7.55
C LEU A 222 8.09 8.91 8.05
N PRO A 223 8.23 8.74 9.37
CA PRO A 223 8.74 7.49 9.92
C PRO A 223 7.81 6.35 9.49
N LEU A 224 8.41 5.19 9.22
CA LEU A 224 7.68 4.05 8.69
C LEU A 224 6.74 3.50 9.78
N LEU A 225 5.44 3.47 9.46
CA LEU A 225 4.35 3.13 10.38
C LEU A 225 4.44 1.70 10.92
N GLU A 226 5.10 0.78 10.21
CA GLU A 226 5.22 -0.62 10.59
C GLU A 226 6.36 -1.31 9.82
N GLU A 227 7.62 -0.91 10.04
CA GLU A 227 8.73 -1.80 9.69
C GLU A 227 9.11 -2.69 10.87
N GLU A 228 9.35 -2.18 12.07
CA GLU A 228 10.02 -3.03 13.08
C GLU A 228 9.14 -4.14 13.68
N ILE A 229 7.84 -3.93 13.92
CA ILE A 229 6.97 -4.97 14.48
C ILE A 229 6.44 -5.91 13.40
N ALA A 230 6.04 -5.38 12.23
CA ALA A 230 5.65 -6.21 11.10
C ALA A 230 6.87 -6.99 10.61
N LYS A 231 8.05 -6.38 10.39
CA LYS A 231 9.29 -7.11 10.08
C LYS A 231 9.66 -8.07 11.19
N LYS A 232 9.60 -7.71 12.47
CA LYS A 232 9.95 -8.67 13.54
C LYS A 232 8.96 -9.83 13.61
N LYS A 233 7.65 -9.60 13.50
CA LYS A 233 6.64 -10.67 13.41
C LYS A 233 6.80 -11.50 12.13
N LEU A 234 7.09 -10.87 10.99
CA LEU A 234 7.40 -11.52 9.72
C LEU A 234 8.74 -12.25 9.80
N GLU A 235 9.72 -11.75 10.54
CA GLU A 235 11.07 -12.30 10.68
C GLU A 235 11.09 -13.47 11.63
N ASP A 236 10.36 -13.38 12.74
CA ASP A 236 10.09 -14.48 13.65
C ASP A 236 9.21 -15.55 12.97
N ALA A 237 8.20 -15.15 12.18
CA ALA A 237 7.41 -16.08 11.37
C ALA A 237 8.26 -16.74 10.26
N CYS A 238 9.10 -16.00 9.55
CA CYS A 238 9.99 -16.55 8.53
C CYS A 238 11.04 -17.49 9.12
N LYS A 239 11.66 -17.13 10.26
CA LYS A 239 12.58 -18.03 10.99
C LYS A 239 11.85 -19.30 11.44
N SER A 240 10.59 -19.17 11.87
CA SER A 240 9.74 -20.31 12.22
C SER A 240 9.39 -21.18 11.00
N PHE A 241 9.09 -20.59 9.85
CA PHE A 241 8.71 -21.30 8.63
C PHE A 241 9.90 -21.92 7.89
N GLU A 242 11.10 -21.36 8.05
CA GLU A 242 12.33 -21.96 7.57
C GLU A 242 12.52 -23.39 8.12
N ASN A 243 12.11 -23.63 9.37
CA ASN A 243 12.15 -24.96 9.98
C ASN A 243 11.17 -25.95 9.35
N ILE A 244 10.00 -25.47 8.91
CA ILE A 244 9.04 -26.29 8.14
C ILE A 244 9.69 -26.72 6.82
N LEU A 245 10.31 -25.77 6.12
CA LEU A 245 10.89 -26.01 4.80
C LEU A 245 12.17 -26.85 4.82
N LYS A 246 12.99 -26.73 5.87
CA LYS A 246 14.23 -27.52 6.06
C LYS A 246 14.03 -29.03 5.98
N SER A 247 12.84 -29.51 6.32
CA SER A 247 12.49 -30.94 6.23
C SER A 247 12.34 -31.44 4.79
N PHE A 248 12.14 -30.55 3.81
CA PHE A 248 11.90 -30.93 2.42
C PHE A 248 13.17 -31.03 1.58
N PRO A 249 13.24 -31.96 0.61
CA PRO A 249 14.40 -32.13 -0.27
C PRO A 249 14.77 -30.87 -1.07
N GLU A 250 13.78 -30.05 -1.47
CA GLU A 250 14.04 -28.85 -2.26
C GLU A 250 14.78 -27.78 -1.47
N TYR A 251 14.55 -27.66 -0.16
CA TYR A 251 15.30 -26.73 0.70
C TYR A 251 16.74 -27.20 0.89
N GLN A 252 16.97 -28.51 1.00
CA GLN A 252 18.30 -29.10 1.18
C GLN A 252 19.24 -28.85 -0.01
N LYS A 253 18.71 -28.46 -1.19
CA LYS A 253 19.52 -28.08 -2.35
C LYS A 253 20.45 -26.90 -2.06
N TYR A 254 20.07 -26.00 -1.15
CA TYR A 254 20.93 -24.89 -0.72
C TYR A 254 22.24 -25.36 -0.06
N ASP A 255 22.28 -26.56 0.52
CA ASP A 255 23.49 -27.12 1.14
C ASP A 255 24.63 -27.35 0.13
N ALA A 256 24.29 -27.53 -1.15
CA ALA A 256 25.27 -27.68 -2.23
C ALA A 256 26.19 -26.46 -2.37
N PHE A 257 25.77 -25.29 -1.90
CA PHE A 257 26.57 -24.08 -1.89
C PHE A 257 27.41 -23.91 -0.62
N ASN A 258 27.00 -24.54 0.50
CA ASN A 258 27.68 -24.45 1.79
C ASN A 258 28.85 -25.44 1.93
N LYS A 259 28.81 -26.57 1.21
CA LYS A 259 29.81 -27.66 1.31
C LYS A 259 31.18 -27.36 0.69
N GLN A 260 31.36 -26.24 0.01
CA GLN A 260 32.54 -26.01 -0.81
C GLN A 260 33.68 -25.32 -0.04
N THR A 261 34.90 -25.85 -0.15
CA THR A 261 36.11 -25.24 0.39
C THR A 261 36.59 -24.11 -0.52
N ASN A 262 37.09 -23.03 0.09
CA ASN A 262 37.65 -21.88 -0.61
C ASN A 262 38.79 -22.33 -1.52
N LYS A 263 38.55 -22.43 -2.83
CA LYS A 263 39.61 -22.88 -3.75
C LYS A 263 40.56 -21.71 -4.06
N LYS A 264 41.85 -21.94 -3.87
CA LYS A 264 42.92 -20.93 -4.03
C LYS A 264 43.02 -20.43 -5.48
N ASP A 265 42.74 -21.29 -6.46
CA ASP A 265 42.70 -20.98 -7.89
C ASP A 265 41.59 -19.97 -8.27
N ILE A 266 40.39 -20.07 -7.69
CA ILE A 266 39.30 -19.10 -7.89
C ILE A 266 39.67 -17.74 -7.32
N CYS A 267 40.28 -17.73 -6.13
CA CYS A 267 40.76 -16.49 -5.52
C CYS A 267 41.85 -15.83 -6.36
N VAL A 268 42.70 -16.61 -7.05
CA VAL A 268 43.70 -16.10 -8.00
C VAL A 268 43.04 -15.61 -9.29
N LYS A 269 42.06 -16.34 -9.83
CA LYS A 269 41.33 -15.99 -11.07
C LYS A 269 40.60 -14.64 -10.98
N TYR A 270 40.08 -14.32 -9.79
CA TYR A 270 39.31 -13.08 -9.54
C TYR A 270 40.02 -12.11 -8.57
N CYS A 271 41.33 -12.32 -8.36
CA CYS A 271 42.17 -11.65 -7.37
C CYS A 271 42.06 -10.12 -7.42
N ASP A 272 42.17 -9.50 -8.60
CA ASP A 272 42.20 -8.04 -8.75
C ASP A 272 40.90 -7.34 -8.28
N LYS A 273 39.76 -8.03 -8.35
CA LYS A 273 38.47 -7.52 -7.87
C LYS A 273 38.22 -7.88 -6.41
N ILE A 274 38.72 -9.02 -5.93
CA ILE A 274 38.56 -9.48 -4.55
C ILE A 274 39.52 -8.76 -3.59
N PHE A 275 40.75 -8.43 -4.00
CA PHE A 275 41.77 -7.82 -3.14
C PHE A 275 41.56 -6.33 -2.89
N ASN A 276 40.90 -5.60 -3.80
CA ASN A 276 40.49 -4.21 -3.54
C ASN A 276 39.47 -4.07 -2.38
N LEU A 277 38.96 -5.20 -1.89
CA LEU A 277 37.98 -5.31 -0.80
C LEU A 277 38.63 -5.61 0.56
N GLU A 278 39.93 -5.90 0.61
CA GLU A 278 40.65 -6.27 1.84
C GLU A 278 40.73 -5.15 2.88
N LYS A 279 40.57 -3.89 2.47
CA LYS A 279 40.74 -2.74 3.37
C LYS A 279 39.58 -2.51 4.33
N THR A 280 38.45 -3.21 4.19
CA THR A 280 37.22 -2.91 4.94
C THR A 280 36.70 -4.01 5.87
N ASN A 281 36.85 -5.32 5.58
CA ASN A 281 36.45 -6.41 6.52
C ASN A 281 36.92 -7.82 6.06
N LYS A 282 37.45 -8.65 6.97
CA LYS A 282 37.82 -10.05 6.69
C LYS A 282 36.62 -10.94 6.32
N ASP A 283 35.44 -10.67 6.87
CA ASP A 283 34.23 -11.48 6.63
C ASP A 283 33.70 -11.30 5.21
N ILE A 284 33.83 -10.08 4.65
CA ILE A 284 33.44 -9.76 3.27
C ILE A 284 34.30 -10.56 2.28
N LYS A 285 35.60 -10.68 2.53
CA LYS A 285 36.50 -11.48 1.68
C LYS A 285 36.03 -12.94 1.61
N ILE A 286 35.63 -13.52 2.73
CA ILE A 286 35.14 -14.91 2.78
C ILE A 286 33.84 -15.05 1.97
N VAL A 287 32.91 -14.09 2.12
CA VAL A 287 31.67 -14.04 1.34
C VAL A 287 31.96 -13.96 -0.16
N CYS A 288 32.82 -13.04 -0.59
CA CYS A 288 33.20 -12.87 -1.99
C CYS A 288 33.84 -14.12 -2.59
N ILE A 289 34.72 -14.82 -1.85
CA ILE A 289 35.33 -16.06 -2.31
C ILE A 289 34.29 -17.17 -2.48
N LYS A 290 33.36 -17.30 -1.53
CA LYS A 290 32.27 -18.29 -1.60
C LYS A 290 31.34 -18.02 -2.79
N LEU A 291 30.92 -16.76 -2.97
CA LEU A 291 30.10 -16.34 -4.11
C LEU A 291 30.78 -16.66 -5.44
N ALA A 292 32.06 -16.27 -5.57
CA ALA A 292 32.83 -16.50 -6.77
C ALA A 292 32.97 -18.00 -7.09
N THR A 293 33.26 -18.80 -6.07
CA THR A 293 33.44 -20.25 -6.22
C THR A 293 32.15 -20.93 -6.65
N ASN A 294 31.01 -20.59 -6.03
CA ASN A 294 29.74 -21.22 -6.34
C ASN A 294 29.20 -20.79 -7.70
N LEU A 295 29.38 -19.53 -8.10
CA LEU A 295 28.98 -19.05 -9.42
C LEU A 295 29.82 -19.70 -10.53
N ASP A 296 31.14 -19.72 -10.39
CA ASP A 296 32.04 -20.31 -11.40
C ASP A 296 31.81 -21.81 -11.60
N ASN A 297 31.42 -22.53 -10.54
CA ASN A 297 31.16 -23.97 -10.61
C ASN A 297 29.67 -24.31 -10.75
N LEU A 298 28.77 -23.33 -10.94
CA LEU A 298 27.32 -23.55 -10.91
C LEU A 298 26.85 -24.56 -11.97
N SER A 299 27.47 -24.51 -13.15
CA SER A 299 27.22 -25.43 -14.27
C SER A 299 27.53 -26.89 -13.95
N SER A 300 28.38 -27.17 -12.95
CA SER A 300 28.67 -28.52 -12.46
C SER A 300 27.74 -29.02 -11.35
N LYS A 301 26.94 -28.15 -10.72
CA LYS A 301 26.06 -28.48 -9.59
C LYS A 301 24.71 -29.07 -10.03
N THR A 302 24.75 -30.13 -10.83
CA THR A 302 23.55 -30.80 -11.38
C THR A 302 22.66 -31.45 -10.31
N SER A 303 23.19 -31.68 -9.11
CA SER A 303 22.41 -32.15 -7.95
C SER A 303 21.32 -31.17 -7.50
N ILE A 304 21.40 -29.89 -7.89
CA ILE A 304 20.38 -28.87 -7.59
C ILE A 304 19.24 -28.98 -8.61
N SER A 305 19.58 -28.93 -9.89
CA SER A 305 18.67 -29.15 -11.01
C SER A 305 19.46 -29.42 -12.29
N ALA A 306 18.86 -30.17 -13.21
CA ALA A 306 19.36 -30.28 -14.59
C ALA A 306 19.19 -28.97 -15.36
N ASN A 307 18.22 -28.12 -14.98
CA ASN A 307 17.95 -26.84 -15.62
C ASN A 307 18.91 -25.76 -15.06
N HIS A 308 19.65 -25.10 -15.95
CA HIS A 308 20.57 -24.01 -15.57
C HIS A 308 19.86 -22.81 -14.95
N SER A 309 18.73 -22.38 -15.52
CA SER A 309 17.94 -21.26 -14.98
C SER A 309 17.47 -21.55 -13.56
N GLU A 310 17.10 -22.80 -13.24
CA GLU A 310 16.73 -23.15 -11.88
C GLU A 310 17.92 -23.12 -10.93
N ARG A 311 19.09 -23.60 -11.36
CA ARG A 311 20.33 -23.47 -10.58
C ARG A 311 20.67 -22.01 -10.30
N CYS A 312 20.46 -21.12 -11.29
CA CYS A 312 20.60 -19.68 -11.10
C CYS A 312 19.63 -19.14 -10.04
N SER A 313 18.35 -19.51 -10.08
CA SER A 313 17.38 -19.09 -9.04
C SER A 313 17.81 -19.51 -7.64
N TYR A 314 18.21 -20.77 -7.44
CA TYR A 314 18.73 -21.25 -6.16
C TYR A 314 20.00 -20.48 -5.74
N MET A 315 20.93 -20.26 -6.67
CA MET A 315 22.15 -19.50 -6.39
C MET A 315 21.85 -18.05 -6.01
N ASN A 316 20.88 -17.40 -6.65
CA ASN A 316 20.48 -16.02 -6.36
C ASN A 316 19.95 -15.90 -4.93
N TYR A 317 18.99 -16.74 -4.54
CA TYR A 317 18.40 -16.68 -3.20
C TYR A 317 19.37 -17.09 -2.10
N TRP A 318 20.29 -18.01 -2.39
CA TRP A 318 21.41 -18.30 -1.48
C TRP A 318 22.34 -17.09 -1.31
N THR A 319 22.67 -16.42 -2.43
CA THR A 319 23.51 -15.22 -2.46
C THR A 319 22.88 -14.09 -1.65
N TYR A 320 21.59 -13.82 -1.84
CA TYR A 320 20.85 -12.80 -1.09
C TYR A 320 20.89 -13.04 0.42
N ASN A 321 20.72 -14.29 0.85
CA ASN A 321 20.79 -14.63 2.26
C ASN A 321 22.18 -14.34 2.86
N ILE A 322 23.25 -14.71 2.15
CA ILE A 322 24.62 -14.44 2.59
C ILE A 322 24.91 -12.94 2.66
N ILE A 323 24.47 -12.18 1.65
CA ILE A 323 24.62 -10.72 1.63
C ILE A 323 23.89 -10.10 2.82
N MET A 324 22.64 -10.48 3.06
CA MET A 324 21.84 -9.97 4.17
C MET A 324 22.51 -10.26 5.54
N HIS A 325 23.03 -11.48 5.74
CA HIS A 325 23.80 -11.80 6.94
C HIS A 325 25.05 -10.93 7.11
N ALA A 326 25.77 -10.63 6.03
CA ALA A 326 26.93 -9.75 6.07
C ALA A 326 26.54 -8.30 6.40
N LEU A 327 25.42 -7.80 5.85
CA LEU A 327 24.92 -6.44 6.07
C LEU A 327 24.38 -6.22 7.48
N ASN A 328 23.85 -7.25 8.14
CA ASN A 328 23.33 -7.15 9.52
C ASN A 328 24.39 -6.71 10.53
N ASN A 329 25.67 -6.98 10.25
CA ASN A 329 26.79 -6.59 11.11
C ASN A 329 27.29 -5.16 10.85
N ILE A 330 26.66 -4.43 9.92
CA ILE A 330 27.06 -3.08 9.52
C ILE A 330 25.95 -2.11 9.97
N SER A 331 26.25 -1.17 10.84
CA SER A 331 25.28 -0.16 11.30
C SER A 331 25.17 1.04 10.36
N ASP A 332 26.21 1.30 9.59
CA ASP A 332 26.37 2.45 8.70
C ASP A 332 25.77 2.17 7.32
N ASN A 333 24.80 2.97 6.89
CA ASN A 333 24.09 2.78 5.64
C ASN A 333 24.95 3.02 4.40
N ASP A 334 25.90 3.96 4.45
CA ASP A 334 26.79 4.21 3.32
C ASP A 334 27.70 3.01 3.10
N LYS A 335 28.22 2.43 4.19
CA LYS A 335 29.01 1.19 4.15
C LYS A 335 28.20 0.00 3.64
N LYS A 336 26.90 -0.08 3.92
CA LYS A 336 26.01 -1.12 3.35
C LYS A 336 25.87 -0.96 1.85
N ILE A 337 25.64 0.27 1.37
CA ILE A 337 25.52 0.57 -0.05
C ILE A 337 26.84 0.26 -0.77
N ASP A 338 27.97 0.65 -0.19
CA ASP A 338 29.30 0.33 -0.74
C ASP A 338 29.52 -1.17 -0.85
N LEU A 339 29.16 -1.94 0.18
CA LEU A 339 29.26 -3.40 0.16
C LEU A 339 28.35 -4.03 -0.93
N LEU A 340 27.12 -3.56 -1.07
CA LEU A 340 26.21 -4.02 -2.11
C LEU A 340 26.79 -3.75 -3.51
N ASN A 341 27.33 -2.56 -3.74
CA ASN A 341 27.97 -2.17 -5.00
C ASN A 341 29.18 -3.06 -5.32
N ILE A 342 30.01 -3.31 -4.30
CA ILE A 342 31.17 -4.22 -4.39
C ILE A 342 30.73 -5.62 -4.84
N ILE A 343 29.73 -6.19 -4.17
CA ILE A 343 29.26 -7.55 -4.44
C ILE A 343 28.61 -7.61 -5.83
N ASN A 344 27.81 -6.62 -6.19
CA ASN A 344 27.19 -6.53 -7.52
C ASN A 344 28.25 -6.49 -8.63
N ASN A 345 29.30 -5.68 -8.46
CA ASN A 345 30.41 -5.60 -9.42
C ASN A 345 31.18 -6.92 -9.54
N LEU A 346 31.40 -7.63 -8.42
CA LEU A 346 32.05 -8.94 -8.43
C LEU A 346 31.19 -9.97 -9.18
N LEU A 347 29.91 -10.08 -8.85
CA LEU A 347 28.99 -11.01 -9.51
C LEU A 347 28.90 -10.73 -11.01
N PHE A 348 28.75 -9.45 -11.40
CA PHE A 348 28.74 -9.03 -12.80
C PHE A 348 30.03 -9.45 -13.53
N TYR A 349 31.19 -9.18 -12.92
CA TYR A 349 32.49 -9.52 -13.52
C TYR A 349 32.66 -11.02 -13.74
N ILE A 350 32.33 -11.83 -12.74
CA ILE A 350 32.44 -13.28 -12.83
C ILE A 350 31.49 -13.80 -13.90
N ASN A 351 30.22 -13.38 -13.84
CA ASN A 351 29.19 -13.78 -14.78
C ASN A 351 29.55 -13.40 -16.23
N ASP A 352 30.19 -12.25 -16.45
CA ASP A 352 30.64 -11.84 -17.78
C ASP A 352 31.67 -12.79 -18.38
N LYS A 353 32.54 -13.36 -17.54
CA LYS A 353 33.60 -14.31 -17.94
C LYS A 353 33.10 -15.73 -18.18
N LEU A 354 31.86 -16.06 -17.80
CA LEU A 354 31.28 -17.38 -18.04
C LEU A 354 30.80 -17.52 -19.49
N PRO A 355 30.77 -18.74 -20.04
CA PRO A 355 30.07 -19.03 -21.29
C PRO A 355 28.62 -18.56 -21.23
N LYS A 356 28.05 -18.17 -22.38
CA LYS A 356 26.72 -17.52 -22.46
C LYS A 356 25.62 -18.37 -21.80
N GLU A 357 25.69 -19.67 -22.00
CA GLU A 357 24.79 -20.70 -21.47
C GLU A 357 24.96 -20.97 -19.96
N GLU A 358 26.07 -20.54 -19.38
CA GLU A 358 26.37 -20.67 -17.94
C GLU A 358 26.12 -19.37 -17.17
N LYS A 359 25.80 -18.27 -17.86
CA LYS A 359 25.47 -16.99 -17.21
C LYS A 359 24.15 -17.09 -16.44
N CYS A 360 24.07 -16.37 -15.33
CA CYS A 360 22.85 -16.16 -14.55
C CYS A 360 22.43 -14.69 -14.58
N ASN A 361 21.13 -14.43 -14.44
CA ASN A 361 20.62 -13.08 -14.25
C ASN A 361 20.62 -12.75 -12.75
N TYR A 362 21.33 -11.69 -12.36
CA TYR A 362 21.39 -11.21 -10.99
C TYR A 362 20.77 -9.81 -10.89
N TYR A 363 20.00 -9.59 -9.83
CA TYR A 363 19.50 -8.27 -9.47
C TYR A 363 19.88 -7.98 -8.02
N ILE A 364 20.92 -7.17 -7.83
CA ILE A 364 21.33 -6.69 -6.51
C ILE A 364 20.77 -5.27 -6.35
N ASN A 365 19.76 -5.11 -5.51
CA ASN A 365 19.22 -3.82 -5.08
C ASN A 365 19.34 -3.66 -3.56
N ASN A 366 18.84 -2.56 -2.99
CA ASN A 366 18.84 -2.31 -1.55
C ASN A 366 17.54 -2.72 -0.85
N ASP A 367 16.65 -3.45 -1.53
CA ASP A 367 15.34 -3.88 -1.01
C ASP A 367 15.46 -5.30 -0.45
N LEU A 368 16.06 -5.40 0.74
CA LEU A 368 16.34 -6.69 1.40
C LEU A 368 15.07 -7.46 1.76
N ASP A 369 13.99 -6.74 2.09
CA ASP A 369 12.70 -7.36 2.42
C ASP A 369 12.11 -8.04 1.18
N LYS A 370 12.22 -7.39 0.02
CA LYS A 370 11.80 -7.99 -1.25
C LYS A 370 12.57 -9.27 -1.57
N TRP A 371 13.87 -9.33 -1.34
CA TRP A 371 14.64 -10.57 -1.57
C TRP A 371 14.13 -11.74 -0.74
N LYS A 372 13.71 -11.45 0.49
CA LYS A 372 13.17 -12.45 1.40
C LYS A 372 11.81 -12.96 0.91
N GLU A 373 10.91 -12.05 0.56
CA GLU A 373 9.59 -12.41 0.03
C GLU A 373 9.70 -13.21 -1.29
N GLU A 374 10.59 -12.80 -2.20
CA GLU A 374 10.84 -13.53 -3.45
C GLU A 374 11.39 -14.93 -3.17
N LYS A 375 12.30 -15.08 -2.19
CA LYS A 375 12.80 -16.39 -1.78
C LYS A 375 11.68 -17.27 -1.21
N ASP A 376 10.84 -16.73 -0.34
CA ASP A 376 9.77 -17.49 0.30
C ASP A 376 8.72 -17.96 -0.72
N LEU A 377 8.44 -17.14 -1.75
CA LEU A 377 7.64 -17.53 -2.90
C LEU A 377 8.34 -18.62 -3.74
N HIS A 378 9.62 -18.44 -4.08
CA HIS A 378 10.40 -19.46 -4.79
C HIS A 378 10.34 -20.81 -4.08
N ASP A 379 10.62 -20.82 -2.77
CA ASP A 379 10.64 -22.04 -1.96
C ASP A 379 9.25 -22.66 -1.85
N TYR A 380 8.19 -21.86 -1.75
CA TYR A 380 6.81 -22.33 -1.81
C TYR A 380 6.52 -23.10 -3.10
N PHE A 381 6.80 -22.51 -4.27
CA PHE A 381 6.48 -23.15 -5.55
C PHE A 381 7.32 -24.42 -5.77
N LYS A 382 8.60 -24.43 -5.36
CA LYS A 382 9.44 -25.63 -5.42
C LYS A 382 8.94 -26.73 -4.48
N ASN A 383 8.51 -26.37 -3.27
CA ASN A 383 8.02 -27.31 -2.28
C ASN A 383 6.54 -27.69 -2.42
N TYR A 384 5.79 -27.06 -3.32
CA TYR A 384 4.34 -27.25 -3.43
C TYR A 384 3.95 -28.73 -3.47
N SER A 385 4.60 -29.52 -4.34
CA SER A 385 4.30 -30.96 -4.49
C SER A 385 4.62 -31.79 -3.25
N ASN A 386 5.55 -31.34 -2.41
CA ASN A 386 5.87 -32.02 -1.16
C ASN A 386 4.85 -31.65 -0.08
N ILE A 387 4.46 -30.38 0.00
CA ILE A 387 3.42 -29.89 0.91
C ILE A 387 2.07 -30.52 0.57
N ASP A 388 1.77 -30.66 -0.73
CA ASP A 388 0.54 -31.26 -1.24
C ASP A 388 0.38 -32.74 -0.84
N LYS A 389 1.47 -33.44 -0.53
CA LYS A 389 1.44 -34.85 -0.08
C LYS A 389 1.19 -35.01 1.41
N ILE A 390 1.14 -33.93 2.18
CA ILE A 390 0.94 -33.98 3.62
C ILE A 390 -0.48 -34.41 3.96
N ALA A 391 -0.62 -35.31 4.93
CA ALA A 391 -1.92 -35.73 5.44
C ALA A 391 -2.59 -34.60 6.26
N PRO A 392 -3.90 -34.36 6.10
CA PRO A 392 -4.62 -33.34 6.86
C PRO A 392 -4.53 -33.46 8.39
N ASP A 393 -4.28 -34.67 8.91
CA ASP A 393 -4.21 -34.97 10.35
C ASP A 393 -2.78 -34.92 10.93
N ASN A 394 -1.84 -34.27 10.22
CA ASN A 394 -0.48 -34.12 10.70
C ASN A 394 -0.43 -33.27 12.00
N SER A 395 0.38 -33.67 12.98
CA SER A 395 0.63 -32.93 14.23
C SER A 395 1.09 -31.48 14.01
N GLU A 396 1.62 -31.18 12.82
CA GLU A 396 2.06 -29.84 12.42
C GLU A 396 1.05 -29.06 11.55
N LYS A 397 -0.20 -29.52 11.40
CA LYS A 397 -1.26 -28.88 10.57
C LYS A 397 -1.34 -27.37 10.78
N THR A 398 -1.35 -26.92 12.04
CA THR A 398 -1.40 -25.50 12.39
C THR A 398 -0.23 -24.69 11.82
N ASN A 399 0.98 -25.25 11.80
CA ASN A 399 2.17 -24.58 11.30
C ASN A 399 2.12 -24.46 9.77
N TYR A 400 1.71 -25.52 9.08
CA TYR A 400 1.49 -25.46 7.63
C TYR A 400 0.39 -24.47 7.26
N CYS A 401 -0.73 -24.45 7.97
CA CYS A 401 -1.80 -23.49 7.71
C CYS A 401 -1.36 -22.03 7.93
N LYS A 402 -0.54 -21.77 8.96
CA LYS A 402 0.09 -20.45 9.16
C LYS A 402 1.04 -20.10 8.01
N TYR A 403 1.86 -21.04 7.57
CA TYR A 403 2.75 -20.86 6.42
C TYR A 403 1.97 -20.56 5.14
N ILE A 404 0.93 -21.33 4.83
CA ILE A 404 0.09 -21.11 3.63
C ILE A 404 -0.64 -19.76 3.71
N THR A 405 -1.09 -19.35 4.89
CA THR A 405 -1.69 -18.02 5.10
C THR A 405 -0.69 -16.91 4.83
N TYR A 406 0.55 -17.07 5.31
CA TYR A 406 1.64 -16.14 5.02
C TYR A 406 1.97 -16.08 3.52
N ILE A 407 2.14 -17.22 2.86
CA ILE A 407 2.40 -17.26 1.41
C ILE A 407 1.25 -16.65 0.62
N ASN A 408 0.00 -16.79 1.06
CA ASN A 408 -1.15 -16.19 0.37
C ASN A 408 -1.09 -14.66 0.33
N SER A 409 -0.57 -14.01 1.37
CA SER A 409 -0.39 -12.55 1.37
C SER A 409 0.71 -12.11 0.39
N LEU A 410 1.80 -12.88 0.29
CA LEU A 410 2.82 -12.66 -0.73
C LEU A 410 2.26 -12.91 -2.12
N TYR A 411 1.52 -14.00 -2.31
CA TYR A 411 0.89 -14.34 -3.59
C TYR A 411 -0.02 -13.19 -4.05
N GLU A 412 -0.83 -12.62 -3.17
CA GLU A 412 -1.66 -11.42 -3.45
C GLU A 412 -0.81 -10.22 -3.88
N LYS A 413 0.28 -9.94 -3.17
CA LYS A 413 1.19 -8.83 -3.44
C LYS A 413 1.83 -8.92 -4.83
N TYR A 414 2.19 -10.12 -5.27
CA TYR A 414 2.99 -10.33 -6.49
C TYR A 414 2.21 -10.80 -7.73
N VAL A 415 1.04 -11.46 -7.58
CA VAL A 415 0.31 -12.01 -8.73
C VAL A 415 -0.05 -10.96 -9.78
N HIS A 416 -0.37 -9.72 -9.35
CA HIS A 416 -0.77 -8.65 -10.25
C HIS A 416 0.38 -7.99 -11.01
N SER A 417 1.60 -8.01 -10.45
CA SER A 417 2.79 -7.49 -11.12
C SER A 417 3.53 -8.56 -11.93
N CYS A 418 3.37 -9.83 -11.56
CA CYS A 418 4.08 -10.94 -12.20
C CYS A 418 3.30 -11.62 -13.32
N CYS A 419 1.96 -11.68 -13.23
CA CYS A 419 1.15 -12.50 -14.13
C CYS A 419 0.24 -11.65 -15.02
N THR A 420 0.38 -11.82 -16.34
CA THR A 420 -0.56 -11.27 -17.33
C THR A 420 -1.32 -12.41 -17.99
N TYR A 421 -2.63 -12.45 -17.83
CA TYR A 421 -3.49 -13.50 -18.39
C TYR A 421 -4.13 -13.07 -19.71
N PHE A 422 -4.43 -14.06 -20.55
CA PHE A 422 -5.15 -13.92 -21.81
C PHE A 422 -6.36 -14.84 -21.83
N SER A 423 -7.37 -14.48 -22.61
CA SER A 423 -8.68 -15.14 -22.60
C SER A 423 -8.67 -16.59 -23.11
N ASN A 424 -7.59 -17.01 -23.76
CA ASN A 424 -7.35 -18.37 -24.21
C ASN A 424 -6.64 -19.24 -23.15
N ASN A 425 -6.63 -18.83 -21.88
CA ASN A 425 -5.92 -19.45 -20.76
C ASN A 425 -4.38 -19.48 -20.90
N THR A 426 -3.80 -18.71 -21.83
CA THR A 426 -2.35 -18.45 -21.81
C THR A 426 -2.04 -17.33 -20.81
N TYR A 427 -0.81 -17.33 -20.31
CA TYR A 427 -0.31 -16.27 -19.44
C TYR A 427 1.14 -15.95 -19.77
N TRP A 428 1.55 -14.73 -19.44
CA TRP A 428 2.94 -14.30 -19.38
C TRP A 428 3.33 -14.12 -17.91
N ASN A 429 4.54 -14.58 -17.58
CA ASN A 429 5.10 -14.49 -16.25
C ASN A 429 6.39 -13.68 -16.30
N ASP A 430 6.36 -12.47 -15.75
CA ASP A 430 7.53 -11.57 -15.71
C ASP A 430 8.48 -11.91 -14.54
N CYS A 431 8.05 -12.79 -13.63
CA CYS A 431 8.76 -13.16 -12.41
C CYS A 431 9.13 -14.65 -12.37
N THR A 432 9.51 -15.23 -13.51
CA THR A 432 9.82 -16.67 -13.64
C THR A 432 10.87 -17.21 -12.65
N ALA A 433 11.69 -16.33 -12.07
CA ALA A 433 12.68 -16.71 -11.08
C ALA A 433 12.09 -17.19 -9.74
N TYR A 434 10.91 -16.69 -9.34
CA TYR A 434 10.29 -16.98 -8.04
C TYR A 434 8.77 -17.12 -8.02
N PHE A 435 8.06 -16.76 -9.09
CA PHE A 435 6.61 -16.80 -9.11
C PHE A 435 6.09 -17.82 -10.13
N ASN A 436 4.99 -18.50 -9.81
CA ASN A 436 4.25 -19.33 -10.76
C ASN A 436 2.79 -18.85 -10.90
N CYS A 437 2.40 -18.55 -12.15
CA CYS A 437 1.07 -18.05 -12.51
C CYS A 437 0.04 -19.15 -12.79
N GLU A 438 0.40 -20.43 -12.72
CA GLU A 438 -0.60 -21.48 -12.91
C GLU A 438 -1.53 -21.56 -11.69
N GLU A 439 -2.83 -21.60 -11.94
CA GLU A 439 -3.87 -21.58 -10.91
C GLU A 439 -3.74 -22.74 -9.90
N GLN A 440 -3.15 -23.87 -10.31
CA GLN A 440 -2.91 -25.00 -9.42
C GLN A 440 -2.02 -24.62 -8.23
N TYR A 441 -1.09 -23.68 -8.40
CA TYR A 441 -0.21 -23.21 -7.32
C TYR A 441 -0.81 -22.11 -6.46
N ASN A 442 -2.08 -21.74 -6.67
CA ASN A 442 -2.77 -20.80 -5.77
C ASN A 442 -2.77 -21.36 -4.33
N PRO A 443 -2.28 -20.60 -3.33
CA PRO A 443 -2.19 -21.07 -1.93
C PRO A 443 -3.52 -21.56 -1.35
N HIS A 444 -4.65 -21.06 -1.87
CA HIS A 444 -5.97 -21.54 -1.49
C HIS A 444 -6.18 -23.05 -1.72
N ASN A 445 -5.52 -23.65 -2.72
CA ASN A 445 -5.65 -25.08 -2.99
C ASN A 445 -5.06 -25.92 -1.87
N LEU A 446 -3.86 -25.55 -1.38
CA LEU A 446 -3.25 -26.21 -0.22
C LEU A 446 -4.00 -25.89 1.07
N TYR A 447 -4.53 -24.66 1.22
CA TYR A 447 -5.36 -24.28 2.36
C TYR A 447 -6.57 -25.22 2.54
N LEU A 448 -7.29 -25.50 1.44
CA LEU A 448 -8.41 -26.43 1.45
C LEU A 448 -7.96 -27.86 1.70
N LYS A 449 -6.90 -28.31 1.02
CA LYS A 449 -6.42 -29.69 1.12
C LYS A 449 -5.92 -30.03 2.53
N LEU A 450 -5.28 -29.08 3.20
CA LEU A 450 -4.81 -29.21 4.58
C LEU A 450 -5.93 -28.98 5.61
N ASN A 451 -7.18 -28.80 5.18
CA ASN A 451 -8.33 -28.51 6.04
C ASN A 451 -8.09 -27.36 7.02
N CYS A 452 -7.45 -26.28 6.57
CA CYS A 452 -7.11 -25.14 7.42
C CYS A 452 -8.36 -24.39 7.92
N GLN A 453 -9.49 -24.49 7.21
CA GLN A 453 -10.77 -23.91 7.61
C GLN A 453 -11.32 -24.40 8.96
N GLU A 454 -10.85 -25.56 9.43
CA GLU A 454 -11.30 -26.14 10.71
C GLU A 454 -10.55 -25.55 11.91
N LEU A 455 -9.49 -24.77 11.68
CA LEU A 455 -8.70 -24.17 12.75
C LEU A 455 -9.33 -22.86 13.25
N SER A 456 -9.37 -22.69 14.56
CA SER A 456 -10.04 -21.57 15.22
C SER A 456 -9.23 -20.26 15.27
N SER A 457 -8.00 -20.23 14.75
CA SER A 457 -7.12 -19.05 14.76
C SER A 457 -7.70 -17.87 13.96
N GLU A 458 -7.71 -16.68 14.54
CA GLU A 458 -8.21 -15.46 13.90
C GLU A 458 -7.46 -15.09 12.62
N GLU A 459 -6.15 -15.37 12.55
CA GLU A 459 -5.33 -15.15 11.36
C GLU A 459 -5.78 -16.03 10.19
N ILE A 460 -6.11 -17.29 10.48
CA ILE A 460 -6.55 -18.29 9.48
C ILE A 460 -7.98 -17.96 9.01
N LYS A 461 -8.84 -17.45 9.90
CA LYS A 461 -10.20 -16.99 9.53
C LYS A 461 -10.21 -15.82 8.55
N LYS A 462 -9.13 -15.03 8.48
CA LYS A 462 -8.99 -13.90 7.53
C LYS A 462 -8.53 -14.36 6.14
N PHE A 463 -8.22 -15.65 5.95
CA PHE A 463 -7.77 -16.18 4.66
C PHE A 463 -8.83 -15.93 3.58
N LYS A 464 -8.41 -15.29 2.48
CA LYS A 464 -9.23 -15.08 1.29
C LYS A 464 -8.47 -15.61 0.10
N ARG A 465 -9.16 -16.36 -0.77
CA ARG A 465 -8.60 -16.78 -2.05
C ARG A 465 -8.22 -15.55 -2.87
N VAL A 466 -6.97 -15.48 -3.29
CA VAL A 466 -6.49 -14.46 -4.21
C VAL A 466 -7.05 -14.73 -5.60
N THR A 467 -7.72 -13.74 -6.18
CA THR A 467 -8.21 -13.80 -7.56
C THR A 467 -7.11 -13.42 -8.54
N THR A 468 -6.95 -14.19 -9.61
CA THR A 468 -6.01 -13.85 -10.67
C THR A 468 -6.46 -12.60 -11.45
N PRO A 469 -5.52 -11.81 -11.99
CA PRO A 469 -5.80 -10.68 -12.88
C PRO A 469 -6.77 -11.04 -14.00
N VAL A 470 -7.70 -10.12 -14.28
CA VAL A 470 -8.62 -10.25 -15.43
C VAL A 470 -7.79 -10.28 -16.72
N PRO A 471 -8.09 -11.18 -17.67
CA PRO A 471 -7.38 -11.22 -18.94
C PRO A 471 -7.35 -9.87 -19.64
N ILE A 472 -6.16 -9.45 -20.11
CA ILE A 472 -5.96 -8.11 -20.66
C ILE A 472 -6.76 -7.89 -21.96
N ASP A 473 -7.04 -8.98 -22.68
CA ASP A 473 -7.79 -9.00 -23.94
C ASP A 473 -9.31 -9.17 -23.75
N TYR A 474 -9.80 -9.28 -22.51
CA TYR A 474 -11.21 -9.53 -22.20
C TYR A 474 -12.17 -8.52 -22.85
N ARG A 475 -11.74 -7.26 -23.02
CA ARG A 475 -12.54 -6.19 -23.66
C ARG A 475 -12.73 -6.37 -25.17
N PHE A 476 -11.88 -7.16 -25.82
CA PHE A 476 -11.95 -7.41 -27.26
C PHE A 476 -12.83 -8.62 -27.62
N LEU A 477 -13.22 -9.42 -26.61
CA LEU A 477 -14.16 -10.52 -26.78
C LEU A 477 -15.59 -10.02 -27.03
N PRO A 478 -16.44 -10.82 -27.72
CA PRO A 478 -17.84 -10.51 -27.96
C PRO A 478 -18.63 -10.19 -26.67
N ALA A 479 -18.30 -10.85 -25.56
CA ALA A 479 -18.90 -10.60 -24.24
C ALA A 479 -18.47 -9.25 -23.64
N GLY A 480 -17.20 -8.84 -23.77
CA GLY A 480 -16.70 -7.54 -23.30
C GLY A 480 -17.31 -6.35 -24.05
N ARG A 481 -17.60 -6.50 -25.34
CA ARG A 481 -18.27 -5.47 -26.17
C ARG A 481 -19.72 -5.16 -25.74
N ARG A 482 -20.38 -6.04 -24.99
CA ARG A 482 -21.73 -5.77 -24.45
C ARG A 482 -21.70 -4.80 -23.26
N PHE A 483 -20.59 -4.73 -22.53
CA PHE A 483 -20.47 -3.88 -21.33
C PHE A 483 -19.84 -2.50 -21.59
N SER A 484 -19.20 -2.29 -22.76
CA SER A 484 -18.55 -1.01 -23.10
C SER A 484 -19.47 0.02 -23.78
N LYS A 485 -20.76 -0.27 -23.97
CA LYS A 485 -21.72 0.70 -24.53
C LYS A 485 -22.35 1.52 -23.39
N GLN A 486 -21.74 2.66 -23.04
CA GLN A 486 -22.49 3.71 -22.33
C GLN A 486 -23.56 4.32 -23.26
N PRO A 487 -24.75 4.70 -22.74
CA PRO A 487 -25.79 5.34 -23.53
C PRO A 487 -25.34 6.74 -23.93
N LYS A 488 -25.21 7.01 -25.23
CA LYS A 488 -25.06 8.38 -25.73
C LYS A 488 -26.37 9.13 -25.47
N ASN A 489 -26.31 10.20 -24.69
CA ASN A 489 -27.38 11.19 -24.53
C ASN A 489 -27.93 11.59 -25.91
N LYS A 490 -29.18 11.23 -26.20
CA LYS A 490 -29.92 11.80 -27.33
C LYS A 490 -30.23 13.25 -26.97
N LYS A 491 -29.48 14.20 -27.53
CA LYS A 491 -29.95 15.59 -27.64
C LYS A 491 -31.23 15.57 -28.48
N LYS A 492 -32.34 16.03 -27.89
CA LYS A 492 -33.53 16.44 -28.62
C LYS A 492 -33.11 17.49 -29.66
N ILE A 493 -33.22 17.15 -30.93
CA ILE A 493 -33.28 18.13 -32.00
C ILE A 493 -34.76 18.25 -32.35
N THR A 494 -35.34 19.40 -32.02
CA THR A 494 -36.68 19.80 -32.42
C THR A 494 -36.75 19.96 -33.94
N HIS A 495 -37.85 19.46 -34.50
CA HIS A 495 -38.21 19.54 -35.91
C HIS A 495 -38.11 20.95 -36.48
N ASN A 496 -37.74 21.05 -37.76
CA ASN A 496 -38.56 21.74 -38.75
C ASN A 496 -38.26 21.27 -40.19
N LEU A 497 -39.33 20.74 -40.80
CA LEU A 497 -39.84 20.99 -42.16
C LEU A 497 -38.90 20.79 -43.37
N ASN A 498 -39.07 19.65 -44.04
CA ASN A 498 -39.59 19.51 -45.42
C ASN A 498 -38.99 18.28 -46.13
N GLU A 499 -39.83 17.27 -46.34
CA GLU A 499 -39.75 16.39 -47.53
C GLU A 499 -40.39 17.12 -48.73
N PRO A 500 -40.17 16.74 -50.01
CA PRO A 500 -39.89 15.39 -50.52
C PRO A 500 -38.72 15.37 -51.55
N THR A 501 -38.19 14.26 -52.08
CA THR A 501 -38.89 13.32 -52.97
C THR A 501 -37.91 12.22 -53.43
N ARG A 502 -38.47 11.01 -53.63
CA ARG A 502 -38.26 10.08 -54.76
C ARG A 502 -37.01 9.16 -54.81
N GLN A 503 -37.25 7.93 -54.34
CA GLN A 503 -37.27 6.65 -55.08
C GLN A 503 -36.04 6.14 -55.88
N LYS A 504 -35.81 4.83 -55.67
CA LYS A 504 -35.22 3.79 -56.56
C LYS A 504 -33.68 3.80 -56.65
N SER A 505 -32.97 2.67 -56.73
CA SER A 505 -33.29 1.24 -56.84
C SER A 505 -31.98 0.44 -56.71
N LEU A 506 -32.11 -0.85 -56.40
CA LEU A 506 -31.06 -1.88 -56.49
C LEU A 506 -30.38 -1.92 -57.87
N GLN A 507 -29.08 -2.26 -57.92
CA GLN A 507 -28.58 -3.49 -58.59
C GLN A 507 -27.03 -3.61 -58.60
N LYS A 508 -26.60 -4.86 -58.30
CA LYS A 508 -25.58 -5.73 -58.94
C LYS A 508 -24.13 -5.27 -59.17
N GLU A 509 -23.25 -6.08 -58.58
CA GLU A 509 -22.00 -6.68 -59.09
C GLU A 509 -21.34 -6.13 -60.37
N VAL A 510 -20.04 -5.79 -60.25
CA VAL A 510 -19.06 -5.90 -61.34
C VAL A 510 -17.71 -6.37 -60.78
N ASN A 511 -17.05 -7.21 -61.59
CA ASN A 511 -15.86 -8.03 -61.38
C ASN A 511 -14.52 -7.30 -61.13
N ASN A 512 -13.64 -8.06 -60.44
CA ASN A 512 -12.16 -8.09 -60.42
C ASN A 512 -11.35 -7.21 -61.39
N VAL A 513 -10.26 -6.59 -60.90
CA VAL A 513 -8.87 -6.70 -61.45
C VAL A 513 -7.82 -6.29 -60.38
N ASN A 514 -6.73 -7.07 -60.32
CA ASN A 514 -5.49 -6.91 -59.56
C ASN A 514 -4.82 -5.51 -59.58
N LYS A 515 -4.17 -5.13 -58.47
CA LYS A 515 -2.82 -4.51 -58.51
C LYS A 515 -2.09 -4.62 -57.17
N SER A 516 -0.90 -5.22 -57.22
CA SER A 516 0.09 -5.26 -56.13
C SER A 516 0.72 -3.89 -55.89
N SER A 517 1.08 -3.59 -54.63
CA SER A 517 2.39 -3.01 -54.33
C SER A 517 2.79 -3.24 -52.86
N LYS A 518 4.01 -3.77 -52.68
CA LYS A 518 4.75 -3.81 -51.42
C LYS A 518 5.06 -2.39 -50.94
N LYS A 519 5.15 -2.20 -49.61
CA LYS A 519 6.07 -1.29 -48.88
C LYS A 519 6.08 -1.74 -47.41
N GLU A 520 7.05 -2.57 -47.03
CA GLU A 520 8.30 -2.21 -46.32
C GLU A 520 8.10 -1.97 -44.81
N ARG A 521 8.56 -2.96 -44.02
CA ARG A 521 8.77 -2.86 -42.57
C ARG A 521 10.19 -2.37 -42.33
N ILE A 522 10.33 -1.24 -41.64
CA ILE A 522 11.61 -0.72 -41.15
C ILE A 522 12.07 -1.60 -39.97
N ARG A 523 13.26 -2.19 -40.09
CA ARG A 523 14.04 -2.76 -38.97
C ARG A 523 15.13 -1.74 -38.62
N ILE A 524 15.17 -1.30 -37.37
CA ILE A 524 16.31 -0.55 -36.83
C ILE A 524 17.18 -1.55 -36.08
N ALA A 525 18.41 -1.72 -36.56
CA ALA A 525 19.50 -2.40 -35.86
C ALA A 525 20.31 -1.33 -35.12
N TYR A 526 20.65 -1.57 -33.85
CA TYR A 526 21.66 -0.77 -33.14
C TYR A 526 23.01 -1.48 -33.25
N GLN A 527 23.97 -0.81 -33.88
CA GLN A 527 25.38 -1.18 -33.87
C GLN A 527 26.05 -0.67 -32.60
N THR A 528 26.91 -1.53 -32.07
CA THR A 528 27.95 -1.29 -31.09
C THR A 528 29.01 -0.32 -31.60
N THR A 529 29.46 0.58 -30.72
CA THR A 529 30.84 1.08 -30.62
C THR A 529 31.16 1.26 -29.16
#